data_AF-A0AAV1QFC8-F1
#
_entry.id   AF-A0AAV1QFC8-F1
#
_cell.length_a   1.000
_cell.length_b   1.000
_cell.length_c   1.000
_cell.angle_alpha   90.00
_cell.angle_beta   90.00
_cell.angle_gamma   90.00
#
_symmetry.space_group_name_H-M   'P 1'
#
loop_
_entity.id
_entity.type
_entity.pdbx_description
1 polymer ?
#
loop_
_entity_poly.entity_id
_entity_poly.type
_entity_poly.pdbx_seq_one_letter_code
_entity_poly.pdbx_strand_id
1 'polypeptide(L)'
;MAAANVANDASPDLNVEDIIAQVLEKQQSLLESVVHNAVKGALTEIDTSLQHIRTELEMQGTTVRDVMQRLEKTQGDNRQMKKIVNACVDDQKKFEHKLAEMEDRSRRNNVRIIGLTEGSEKSDPVGFLQEQLPVWIHSLQNKEPTAEPEQADPPTAD
;
A
#
# COMPACT_ATOMS: atom_id res chain seq x y z
N MET A 1 103.69 -71.36 -0.44
CA MET A 1 102.23 -71.21 -0.57
C MET A 1 101.84 -69.92 0.14
N ALA A 2 101.54 -68.89 -0.63
CA ALA A 2 101.19 -67.53 -0.20
C ALA A 2 99.79 -67.54 0.43
N ALA A 3 99.66 -67.07 1.67
CA ALA A 3 99.32 -65.70 2.07
C ALA A 3 97.81 -65.44 2.06
N ALA A 4 97.23 -65.54 3.26
CA ALA A 4 95.99 -64.86 3.62
C ALA A 4 96.24 -63.36 3.66
N ASN A 5 95.33 -62.54 3.13
CA ASN A 5 95.10 -61.22 3.72
C ASN A 5 93.80 -60.52 3.31
N VAL A 6 93.15 -60.01 4.35
CA VAL A 6 92.29 -58.82 4.47
C VAL A 6 91.00 -58.76 3.66
N ALA A 7 89.91 -59.12 4.35
CA ALA A 7 88.61 -58.49 4.19
C ALA A 7 88.77 -56.97 4.39
N ASN A 8 88.59 -56.20 3.32
CA ASN A 8 88.47 -54.75 3.39
C ASN A 8 87.02 -54.42 3.71
N ASP A 9 86.80 -54.07 4.96
CA ASP A 9 85.59 -53.48 5.54
C ASP A 9 85.34 -52.12 4.88
N ALA A 10 84.50 -52.10 3.84
CA ALA A 10 83.99 -50.86 3.26
C ALA A 10 82.73 -50.45 4.03
N SER A 11 82.93 -49.79 5.17
CA SER A 11 81.88 -48.96 5.74
C SER A 11 81.47 -47.90 4.70
N PRO A 12 80.18 -47.70 4.41
CA PRO A 12 79.76 -46.64 3.52
C PRO A 12 79.87 -45.33 4.28
N ASP A 13 80.84 -44.49 3.91
CA ASP A 13 80.82 -43.07 4.27
C ASP A 13 79.53 -42.48 3.68
N LEU A 14 78.50 -42.34 4.53
CA LEU A 14 77.31 -41.58 4.23
C LEU A 14 77.73 -40.13 3.98
N ASN A 15 77.75 -39.72 2.72
CA ASN A 15 78.02 -38.34 2.34
C ASN A 15 76.86 -37.45 2.82
N VAL A 16 77.05 -36.84 4.00
CA VAL A 16 76.07 -36.00 4.69
C VAL A 16 75.56 -34.86 3.79
N GLU A 17 76.41 -34.35 2.90
CA GLU A 17 76.10 -33.27 1.98
C GLU A 17 75.00 -33.66 0.97
N ASP A 18 75.03 -34.89 0.49
CA ASP A 18 74.06 -35.43 -0.48
C ASP A 18 72.70 -35.69 0.19
N ILE A 19 72.71 -36.12 1.46
CA ILE A 19 71.50 -36.26 2.28
C ILE A 19 70.87 -34.89 2.54
N ILE A 20 71.67 -33.87 2.84
CA ILE A 20 71.17 -32.50 3.07
C ILE A 20 70.53 -31.95 1.79
N ALA A 21 71.17 -32.11 0.62
CA ALA A 21 70.62 -31.67 -0.65
C ALA A 21 69.26 -32.34 -0.95
N GLN A 22 69.17 -33.66 -0.74
CA GLN A 22 67.94 -34.41 -0.97
C GLN A 22 66.82 -34.03 0.02
N VAL A 23 67.15 -33.68 1.26
CA VAL A 23 66.18 -33.16 2.25
C VAL A 23 65.69 -31.76 1.88
N LEU A 24 66.58 -30.86 1.43
CA LEU A 24 66.22 -29.52 1.00
C LEU A 24 65.31 -29.54 -0.23
N GLU A 25 65.59 -30.39 -1.20
CA GLU A 25 64.75 -30.55 -2.40
C GLU A 25 63.35 -31.09 -2.03
N LYS A 26 63.29 -32.08 -1.13
CA LYS A 26 62.00 -32.56 -0.58
C LYS A 26 61.25 -31.47 0.18
N GLN A 27 61.94 -30.65 0.99
CA GLN A 27 61.32 -29.54 1.70
C GLN A 27 60.79 -28.47 0.74
N GLN A 28 61.54 -28.14 -0.32
CA GLN A 28 61.11 -27.20 -1.35
C GLN A 28 59.84 -27.70 -2.05
N SER A 29 59.83 -28.95 -2.52
CA SER A 29 58.64 -29.51 -3.20
C SER A 29 57.42 -29.59 -2.27
N LEU A 30 57.61 -29.90 -0.98
CA LEU A 30 56.53 -29.91 0.00
C LEU A 30 55.98 -28.49 0.21
N LEU A 31 56.87 -27.49 0.35
CA LEU A 31 56.47 -26.10 0.52
C LEU A 31 55.70 -25.59 -0.71
N GLU A 32 56.19 -25.86 -1.92
CA GLU A 32 55.51 -25.52 -3.17
C GLU A 32 54.12 -26.16 -3.23
N SER A 33 53.99 -27.43 -2.84
CA SER A 33 52.70 -28.13 -2.79
C SER A 33 51.74 -27.51 -1.77
N VAL A 34 52.22 -27.22 -0.56
CA VAL A 34 51.40 -26.60 0.51
C VAL A 34 50.93 -25.22 0.08
N VAL A 35 51.81 -24.38 -0.47
CA VAL A 35 51.46 -23.04 -0.97
C VAL A 35 50.49 -23.15 -2.14
N HIS A 36 50.73 -24.04 -3.10
CA HIS A 36 49.82 -24.26 -4.23
C HIS A 36 48.42 -24.65 -3.76
N ASN A 37 48.33 -25.59 -2.82
CA ASN A 37 47.04 -26.06 -2.29
C ASN A 37 46.33 -24.98 -1.48
N ALA A 38 47.05 -24.20 -0.67
CA ALA A 38 46.47 -23.10 0.10
C ALA A 38 45.94 -21.99 -0.81
N VAL A 39 46.72 -21.58 -1.80
CA VAL A 39 46.31 -20.55 -2.78
C VAL A 39 45.13 -21.06 -3.61
N LYS A 40 45.18 -22.30 -4.09
CA LYS A 40 44.08 -22.91 -4.86
C LYS A 40 42.80 -22.99 -4.02
N GLY A 41 42.90 -23.41 -2.76
CA GLY A 41 41.78 -23.43 -1.82
C GLY A 41 41.15 -22.06 -1.65
N ALA A 42 41.96 -21.04 -1.34
CA ALA A 42 41.49 -19.66 -1.22
C ALA A 42 40.84 -19.14 -2.52
N LEU A 43 41.40 -19.44 -3.69
CA LEU A 43 40.81 -19.07 -4.97
C LEU A 43 39.46 -19.76 -5.21
N THR A 44 39.31 -21.03 -4.84
CA THR A 44 38.03 -21.75 -4.97
C THR A 44 36.96 -21.22 -4.02
N GLU A 45 37.32 -20.82 -2.81
CA GLU A 45 36.41 -20.19 -1.86
C GLU A 45 35.95 -18.80 -2.35
N ILE A 46 36.88 -18.01 -2.90
CA ILE A 46 36.57 -16.71 -3.52
C ILE A 46 35.64 -16.90 -4.72
N ASP A 47 35.93 -17.84 -5.62
CA ASP A 47 35.10 -18.11 -6.79
C ASP A 47 33.68 -18.51 -6.37
N THR A 48 33.56 -19.41 -5.39
CA THR A 48 32.26 -19.83 -4.84
C THR A 48 31.49 -18.64 -4.25
N SER A 49 32.17 -17.78 -3.49
CA SER A 49 31.56 -16.57 -2.91
C SER A 49 31.10 -15.58 -3.99
N LEU A 50 31.88 -15.39 -5.05
CA LEU A 50 31.53 -14.52 -6.18
C LEU A 50 30.32 -15.06 -6.95
N GLN A 51 30.22 -16.38 -7.15
CA GLN A 51 29.04 -16.98 -7.77
C GLN A 51 27.81 -16.77 -6.91
N HIS A 52 27.91 -16.93 -5.60
CA HIS A 52 26.80 -16.68 -4.68
C HIS A 52 26.31 -15.23 -4.78
N ILE A 53 27.22 -14.25 -4.67
CA ILE A 53 26.90 -12.82 -4.78
C ILE A 53 26.24 -12.51 -6.13
N ARG A 54 26.74 -13.11 -7.22
CA ARG A 54 26.14 -12.94 -8.55
C ARG A 54 24.69 -13.43 -8.57
N THR A 55 24.42 -14.62 -8.03
CA THR A 55 23.05 -15.15 -8.01
C THR A 55 22.12 -14.31 -7.13
N GLU A 56 22.59 -13.82 -5.98
CA GLU A 56 21.82 -12.92 -5.13
C GLU A 56 21.52 -11.59 -5.83
N LEU A 57 22.48 -11.02 -6.55
CA LEU A 57 22.28 -9.79 -7.31
C LEU A 57 21.26 -9.97 -8.43
N GLU A 58 21.31 -11.10 -9.15
CA GLU A 58 20.32 -11.43 -10.17
C GLU A 58 18.90 -11.57 -9.58
N MET A 59 18.77 -12.23 -8.41
CA MET A 59 17.50 -12.34 -7.67
C MET A 59 17.00 -11.00 -7.12
N GLN A 60 17.89 -10.15 -6.62
CA GLN A 60 17.52 -8.79 -6.21
C GLN A 60 17.05 -7.97 -7.41
N GLY A 61 17.70 -8.11 -8.57
CA GLY A 61 17.31 -7.45 -9.80
C GLY A 61 15.94 -7.87 -10.33
N THR A 62 15.51 -9.11 -10.12
CA THR A 62 14.13 -9.54 -10.46
C THR A 62 13.12 -8.98 -9.46
N THR A 63 13.44 -9.01 -8.16
CA THR A 63 12.58 -8.50 -7.10
C THR A 63 12.33 -7.00 -7.24
N VAL A 64 13.37 -6.21 -7.52
CA VAL A 64 13.24 -4.77 -7.76
C VAL A 64 12.30 -4.50 -8.95
N ARG A 65 12.43 -5.25 -10.05
CA ARG A 65 11.55 -5.12 -11.21
C ARG A 65 10.08 -5.42 -10.87
N ASP A 66 9.81 -6.49 -10.11
CA ASP A 66 8.44 -6.81 -9.68
C ASP A 66 7.84 -5.71 -8.80
N VAL A 67 8.61 -5.22 -7.82
CA VAL A 67 8.17 -4.13 -6.93
C VAL A 67 7.88 -2.86 -7.72
N MET A 68 8.71 -2.50 -8.70
CA MET A 68 8.46 -1.36 -9.58
C MET A 68 7.16 -1.52 -10.38
N GLN A 69 6.93 -2.70 -10.97
CA GLN A 69 5.70 -2.97 -11.73
C GLN A 69 4.45 -2.88 -10.83
N ARG A 70 4.52 -3.42 -9.62
CA ARG A 70 3.43 -3.34 -8.63
C ARG A 70 3.19 -1.90 -8.20
N LEU A 71 4.24 -1.13 -7.99
CA LEU A 71 4.14 0.29 -7.64
C LEU A 71 3.46 1.10 -8.74
N GLU A 72 3.85 0.90 -10.00
CA GLU A 72 3.23 1.57 -11.15
C GLU A 72 1.73 1.26 -11.24
N LYS A 73 1.35 -0.01 -11.07
CA LYS A 73 -0.05 -0.43 -11.04
C LYS A 73 -0.82 0.26 -9.89
N THR A 74 -0.29 0.21 -8.67
CA THR A 74 -0.92 0.84 -7.50
C THR A 74 -1.03 2.37 -7.66
N GLN A 75 -0.04 3.01 -8.28
CA GLN A 75 -0.11 4.44 -8.59
C GLN A 75 -1.21 4.76 -9.62
N GLY A 76 -1.36 3.91 -10.65
CA GLY A 76 -2.45 4.00 -11.63
C GLY A 76 -3.83 3.87 -10.97
N ASP A 77 -4.00 2.83 -10.16
CA ASP A 77 -5.25 2.57 -9.43
C ASP A 77 -5.60 3.73 -8.48
N ASN A 78 -4.61 4.27 -7.77
CA ASN A 78 -4.80 5.41 -6.87
C ASN A 78 -5.25 6.69 -7.63
N ARG A 79 -4.66 6.96 -8.81
CA ARG A 79 -5.10 8.07 -9.66
C ARG A 79 -6.54 7.89 -10.12
N GLN A 80 -6.92 6.67 -10.49
CA GLN A 80 -8.29 6.37 -10.90
C GLN A 80 -9.27 6.49 -9.73
N MET A 81 -8.92 5.96 -8.57
CA MET A 81 -9.73 6.05 -7.35
C MET A 81 -9.99 7.50 -6.97
N LYS A 82 -8.96 8.36 -6.98
CA LYS A 82 -9.11 9.80 -6.72
C LYS A 82 -10.11 10.47 -7.66
N LYS A 83 -10.11 10.12 -8.96
CA LYS A 83 -11.08 10.65 -9.92
C LYS A 83 -12.51 10.23 -9.58
N ILE A 84 -12.71 8.95 -9.27
CA ILE A 84 -14.03 8.40 -8.91
C ILE A 84 -14.55 9.05 -7.62
N VAL A 85 -13.70 9.18 -6.60
CA VAL A 85 -14.06 9.84 -5.33
C VAL A 85 -14.45 11.29 -5.57
N ASN A 86 -13.69 12.05 -6.35
CA ASN A 86 -14.03 13.43 -6.65
C ASN A 86 -15.37 13.54 -7.40
N ALA A 87 -15.61 12.69 -8.39
CA ALA A 87 -16.89 12.66 -9.10
C ALA A 87 -18.07 12.33 -8.15
N CYS A 88 -17.88 11.37 -7.25
CA CYS A 88 -18.87 11.00 -6.25
C CYS A 88 -19.17 12.16 -5.28
N VAL A 89 -18.14 12.87 -4.82
CA VAL A 89 -18.30 14.07 -3.99
C VAL A 89 -19.05 15.18 -4.72
N ASP A 90 -18.77 15.39 -6.01
CA ASP A 90 -19.48 16.39 -6.81
C ASP A 90 -20.94 16.02 -7.00
N ASP A 91 -21.24 14.74 -7.26
CA ASP A 91 -22.61 14.25 -7.40
C ASP A 91 -23.37 14.31 -6.07
N GLN A 92 -22.72 13.99 -4.96
CA GLN A 92 -23.30 14.18 -3.63
C GLN A 92 -23.72 15.64 -3.41
N LYS A 93 -22.84 16.61 -3.70
CA LYS A 93 -23.17 18.03 -3.57
C LYS A 93 -24.34 18.45 -4.46
N LYS A 94 -24.43 17.92 -5.69
CA LYS A 94 -25.57 18.19 -6.58
C LYS A 94 -26.87 17.64 -6.00
N PHE A 95 -26.84 16.43 -5.44
CA PHE A 95 -28.03 15.85 -4.81
C PHE A 95 -28.44 16.57 -3.55
N GLU A 96 -27.49 16.96 -2.69
CA GLU A 96 -27.75 17.78 -1.51
C GLU A 96 -28.41 19.11 -1.89
N HIS A 97 -27.90 19.79 -2.92
CA HIS A 97 -28.49 21.04 -3.40
C HIS A 97 -29.91 20.83 -3.94
N LYS A 98 -30.12 19.78 -4.75
CA LYS A 98 -31.43 19.45 -5.30
C LYS A 98 -32.44 19.09 -4.22
N LEU A 99 -32.02 18.37 -3.18
CA LEU A 99 -32.87 18.04 -2.02
C LEU A 99 -33.28 19.31 -1.28
N ALA A 100 -32.33 20.21 -1.00
CA ALA A 100 -32.62 21.48 -0.36
C ALA A 100 -33.59 22.33 -1.19
N GLU A 101 -33.43 22.38 -2.51
CA GLU A 101 -34.34 23.09 -3.40
C GLU A 101 -35.75 22.48 -3.40
N MET A 102 -35.86 21.14 -3.45
CA MET A 102 -37.15 20.46 -3.38
C MET A 102 -37.85 20.70 -2.03
N GLU A 103 -37.11 20.69 -0.93
CA GLU A 103 -37.63 20.96 0.40
C GLU A 103 -38.10 22.41 0.55
N ASP A 104 -37.31 23.38 0.05
CA ASP A 104 -37.71 24.79 0.01
C ASP A 104 -38.98 24.98 -0.82
N ARG A 105 -39.03 24.39 -2.01
CA ARG A 105 -40.19 24.50 -2.91
C ARG A 105 -41.44 23.88 -2.30
N SER A 106 -41.31 22.73 -1.63
CA SER A 106 -42.42 22.06 -0.94
C SER A 106 -42.94 22.88 0.25
N ARG A 107 -42.06 23.61 0.95
CA ARG A 107 -42.42 24.42 2.12
C ARG A 107 -42.75 25.87 1.83
N ARG A 108 -42.56 26.33 0.59
CA ARG A 108 -42.69 27.76 0.21
C ARG A 108 -44.03 28.39 0.61
N ASN A 109 -45.11 27.61 0.57
CA ASN A 109 -46.46 28.09 0.92
C ASN A 109 -46.93 27.62 2.30
N ASN A 110 -46.06 26.94 3.06
CA ASN A 110 -46.40 26.42 4.38
C ASN A 110 -46.02 27.46 5.44
N VAL A 111 -46.99 27.83 6.28
CA VAL A 111 -46.76 28.73 7.42
C VAL A 111 -46.82 27.91 8.71
N ARG A 112 -45.83 28.07 9.59
CA ARG A 112 -45.82 27.42 10.90
C ARG A 112 -46.06 28.45 11.99
N ILE A 113 -47.17 28.31 12.70
CA ILE A 113 -47.52 29.16 13.85
C ILE A 113 -47.03 28.46 15.12
N ILE A 114 -46.23 29.14 15.93
CA ILE A 114 -45.60 28.58 17.14
C ILE A 114 -46.12 29.35 18.36
N GLY A 115 -46.37 28.65 19.47
CA GLY A 115 -46.80 29.26 20.74
C GLY A 115 -48.31 29.29 20.98
N LEU A 116 -49.08 28.58 20.15
CA LEU A 116 -50.51 28.34 20.42
C LEU A 116 -50.68 27.28 21.52
N THR A 117 -51.61 27.51 22.43
CA THR A 117 -52.02 26.51 23.43
C THR A 117 -52.74 25.36 22.76
N GLU A 118 -52.46 24.12 23.15
CA GLU A 118 -53.13 22.93 22.58
C GLU A 118 -54.65 23.05 22.65
N GLY A 119 -55.32 22.75 21.53
CA GLY A 119 -56.78 22.76 21.42
C GLY A 119 -57.43 24.14 21.27
N SER A 120 -56.67 25.23 21.11
CA SER A 120 -57.22 26.58 20.87
C SER A 120 -58.14 26.66 19.64
N GLU A 121 -57.87 25.78 18.69
CA GLU A 121 -58.54 25.65 17.39
C GLU A 121 -59.90 24.91 17.45
N LYS A 122 -60.14 24.14 18.52
CA LYS A 122 -61.33 23.30 18.70
C LYS A 122 -61.58 22.37 17.48
N SER A 123 -62.76 22.43 16.86
CA SER A 123 -63.16 21.53 15.77
C SER A 123 -63.06 22.16 14.38
N ASP A 124 -62.70 23.44 14.28
CA ASP A 124 -62.60 24.15 13.00
C ASP A 124 -61.28 24.96 12.87
N PRO A 125 -60.25 24.32 12.30
CA PRO A 125 -58.99 24.95 11.96
C PRO A 125 -59.05 26.19 11.09
N VAL A 126 -59.92 26.15 10.09
CA VAL A 126 -59.97 27.21 9.09
C VAL A 126 -60.63 28.43 9.70
N GLY A 127 -61.75 28.25 10.41
CA GLY A 127 -62.44 29.33 11.12
C GLY A 127 -61.56 30.01 12.16
N PHE A 128 -60.81 29.23 12.95
CA PHE A 128 -59.86 29.79 13.92
C PHE A 128 -58.81 30.69 13.26
N LEU A 129 -58.21 30.26 12.15
CA LEU A 129 -57.23 31.07 11.43
C LEU A 129 -57.85 32.33 10.83
N GLN A 130 -59.07 32.26 10.29
CA GLN A 130 -59.79 33.41 9.74
C GLN A 130 -60.07 34.50 10.78
N GLU A 131 -60.36 34.12 12.04
CA GLU A 131 -60.58 35.06 13.14
C GLU A 131 -59.27 35.64 13.68
N GLN A 132 -58.23 34.82 13.81
CA GLN A 132 -56.99 35.23 14.48
C GLN A 132 -56.00 35.97 13.57
N LEU A 133 -55.95 35.66 12.27
CA LEU A 133 -55.01 36.31 11.33
C LEU A 133 -55.19 37.84 11.26
N PRO A 134 -56.41 38.41 11.20
CA PRO A 134 -56.63 39.86 11.27
C PRO A 134 -56.22 40.52 12.60
N VAL A 135 -56.24 39.76 13.69
CA VAL A 135 -55.84 40.22 15.03
C VAL A 135 -54.32 40.26 15.13
N TRP A 136 -53.63 39.24 14.64
CA TRP A 136 -52.16 39.20 14.66
C TRP A 136 -51.53 40.10 13.60
N ILE A 137 -52.18 40.23 12.44
CA ILE A 137 -51.69 41.02 11.30
C ILE A 137 -52.76 42.04 10.93
N HIS A 138 -52.69 43.22 11.54
CA HIS A 138 -53.70 44.27 11.37
C HIS A 138 -53.92 44.72 9.92
N SER A 139 -52.94 44.54 9.03
CA SER A 139 -53.08 44.85 7.59
C SER A 139 -54.02 43.90 6.83
N LEU A 140 -54.43 42.78 7.45
CA LEU A 140 -55.36 41.80 6.87
C LEU A 140 -56.83 42.04 7.25
N GLN A 141 -57.15 43.01 8.12
CA GLN A 141 -58.49 43.24 8.66
C GLN A 141 -59.60 43.51 7.63
N ASN A 142 -59.24 43.88 6.40
CA ASN A 142 -60.20 44.19 5.33
C ASN A 142 -60.05 43.27 4.10
N LYS A 143 -59.37 42.12 4.23
CA LYS A 143 -59.23 41.14 3.14
C LYS A 143 -59.98 39.86 3.50
N GLU A 144 -60.93 39.46 2.65
CA GLU A 144 -61.55 38.14 2.77
C GLU A 144 -60.49 37.05 2.51
N PRO A 145 -60.34 36.05 3.41
CA PRO A 145 -59.41 34.94 3.19
C PRO A 145 -60.00 33.96 2.17
N THR A 146 -59.52 33.99 0.93
CA THR A 146 -59.83 32.95 -0.06
C THR A 146 -58.93 31.74 0.19
N ALA A 147 -59.45 30.72 0.86
CA ALA A 147 -58.78 29.42 0.92
C ALA A 147 -59.15 28.64 -0.35
N GLU A 148 -58.22 28.53 -1.30
CA GLU A 148 -58.38 27.60 -2.43
C GLU A 148 -58.18 26.17 -1.90
N PRO A 149 -59.16 25.26 -2.06
CA PRO A 149 -58.95 23.86 -1.72
C PRO A 149 -57.87 23.28 -2.65
N GLU A 150 -56.90 22.61 -2.04
CA GLU A 150 -55.86 21.86 -2.72
C GLU A 150 -56.50 20.93 -3.76
N GLN A 151 -56.19 21.15 -5.04
CA GLN A 151 -56.63 20.27 -6.12
C GLN A 151 -56.06 18.88 -5.86
N ALA A 152 -56.92 17.94 -5.45
CA ALA A 152 -56.54 16.54 -5.30
C ALA A 152 -55.98 16.02 -6.63
N ASP A 153 -54.76 15.49 -6.59
CA ASP A 153 -54.16 14.81 -7.73
C ASP A 153 -55.08 13.68 -8.22
N PRO A 154 -55.27 13.52 -9.55
CA PRO A 154 -56.10 12.46 -10.09
C PRO A 154 -55.52 11.09 -9.68
N PRO A 155 -56.38 10.08 -9.41
CA PRO A 155 -55.93 8.76 -9.01
C PRO A 155 -55.02 8.18 -10.09
N THR A 156 -53.82 7.77 -9.69
CA THR A 156 -52.91 7.01 -10.55
C THR A 156 -53.60 5.69 -10.87
N ALA A 157 -53.93 5.48 -12.15
CA ALA A 157 -54.48 4.22 -12.61
C ALA A 157 -53.41 3.12 -12.50
N ASP A 158 -53.74 2.05 -11.79
CA ASP A 158 -53.01 0.78 -11.75
C ASP A 158 -52.89 0.14 -13.16
#